data_AF-A0A2T2VGZ5-F1
#
_entry.id   AF-A0A2T2VGZ5-F1
#
_cell.length_a   1.000
_cell.length_b   1.000
_cell.length_c   1.000
_cell.angle_alpha   90.00
_cell.angle_beta   90.00
_cell.angle_gamma   90.00
#
_symmetry.space_group_name_H-M   'P 1'
#
loop_
_entity.id
_entity.type
_entity.pdbx_description
1 polymer ?
#
loop_
_entity_poly.entity_id
_entity_poly.type
_entity_poly.pdbx_seq_one_letter_code
_entity_poly.pdbx_strand_id
1 'polypeptide(L)'
;MIVAVPIYSWFDIRNNPIQNFTYSEILPMIRLGNEKVAEEFARIITSRIDFDTFFDNQDDLDELISYSGGSPQQLIRLVNTALTFSYGQTITSDIVEKTINKTGRRMYETLTSEHIEVIKAGHYENADEPTLDLLFWLAILKYNGHRELNPLLRRFFNDGTSAD
;
A
#
# COMPACT_ATOMS: atom_id res chain seq x y z
N MET A 1 -14.18 15.74 -21.28
CA MET A 1 -13.09 16.29 -20.44
C MET A 1 -13.53 16.15 -19.00
N ILE A 2 -13.11 15.07 -18.33
CA ILE A 2 -13.40 14.85 -16.91
C ILE A 2 -12.31 15.61 -16.14
N VAL A 3 -12.65 16.79 -15.62
CA VAL A 3 -11.77 17.54 -14.73
C VAL A 3 -12.17 17.17 -13.31
N ALA A 4 -11.48 16.18 -12.74
CA ALA A 4 -11.56 15.97 -11.31
C ALA A 4 -10.84 17.14 -10.63
N VAL A 5 -11.56 17.87 -9.77
CA VAL A 5 -10.94 18.89 -8.92
C VAL A 5 -9.94 18.15 -8.02
N PRO A 6 -8.65 18.54 -8.02
CA PRO A 6 -7.70 17.93 -7.11
C PRO A 6 -8.20 18.12 -5.68
N ILE A 7 -8.15 17.07 -4.86
CA ILE A 7 -8.39 17.17 -3.42
C ILE A 7 -7.20 17.90 -2.81
N TYR A 8 -7.11 19.20 -3.04
CA TYR A 8 -6.40 20.11 -2.17
C TYR A 8 -7.45 20.65 -1.20
N SER A 9 -7.53 20.02 -0.04
CA SER A 9 -8.04 20.66 1.16
C SER A 9 -7.51 22.10 1.19
N TRP A 10 -8.44 23.06 1.23
CA TRP A 10 -8.19 24.49 1.30
C TRP A 10 -7.10 24.81 2.32
N PHE A 11 -5.87 25.10 1.86
CA PHE A 11 -4.75 25.45 2.72
C PHE A 11 -4.72 26.97 2.91
N ASP A 12 -5.33 27.46 3.99
CA ASP A 12 -5.23 28.86 4.39
C ASP A 12 -3.94 29.08 5.20
N ILE A 13 -2.91 29.62 4.53
CA ILE A 13 -1.57 29.87 5.09
C ILE A 13 -1.63 30.86 6.28
N ARG A 14 -2.73 31.63 6.44
CA ARG A 14 -2.86 32.63 7.51
C ARG A 14 -3.32 32.04 8.85
N ASN A 15 -3.93 30.86 8.84
CA ASN A 15 -4.41 30.19 10.04
C ASN A 15 -3.54 28.97 10.32
N ASN A 16 -2.49 29.16 11.10
CA ASN A 16 -1.48 28.14 11.40
C ASN A 16 -2.14 26.90 12.06
N PRO A 17 -2.34 25.76 11.36
CA PRO A 17 -2.99 24.60 11.93
C PRO A 17 -1.94 23.65 12.53
N ILE A 18 -0.96 24.18 13.26
CA ILE A 18 0.25 23.41 13.61
C ILE A 18 0.07 22.41 14.76
N GLN A 19 -1.02 22.42 15.52
CA GLN A 19 -1.12 21.46 16.64
C GLN A 19 -1.74 20.10 16.29
N ASN A 20 -2.58 20.00 15.26
CA ASN A 20 -3.38 18.78 15.02
C ASN A 20 -3.33 18.23 13.59
N PHE A 21 -2.56 18.81 12.67
CA PHE A 21 -2.48 18.32 11.28
C PHE A 21 -1.74 16.96 11.15
N THR A 22 -1.01 16.58 12.20
CA THR A 22 -0.30 15.29 12.32
C THR A 22 -1.12 14.21 13.02
N TYR A 23 -2.41 14.43 13.33
CA TYR A 23 -3.30 13.30 13.63
C TYR A 23 -3.53 12.52 12.34
N SER A 24 -2.56 11.68 11.97
CA SER A 24 -2.81 10.59 11.04
C SER A 24 -3.78 9.65 11.75
N GLU A 25 -5.06 9.75 11.42
CA GLU A 25 -5.95 8.62 11.70
C GLU A 25 -5.42 7.44 10.90
N ILE A 26 -4.76 6.52 11.60
CA ILE A 26 -4.34 5.25 11.03
C ILE A 26 -5.64 4.52 10.70
N LEU A 27 -6.00 4.50 9.42
CA LEU A 27 -7.14 3.73 8.97
C LEU A 27 -6.94 2.28 9.40
N PRO A 28 -7.96 1.64 10.03
CA PRO A 28 -7.83 0.28 10.48
C PRO A 28 -7.51 -0.61 9.29
N MET A 29 -6.46 -1.39 9.40
CA MET A 29 -6.13 -2.33 8.35
C MET A 29 -6.93 -3.60 8.52
N ILE A 30 -7.41 -4.10 7.39
CA ILE A 30 -8.35 -5.22 7.37
C ILE A 30 -7.59 -6.44 6.91
N ARG A 31 -7.52 -7.47 7.75
CA ARG A 31 -6.83 -8.70 7.38
C ARG A 31 -7.53 -9.33 6.17
N LEU A 32 -6.77 -9.56 5.12
CA LEU A 32 -7.23 -10.27 3.92
C LEU A 32 -7.29 -11.78 4.23
N GLY A 33 -8.28 -12.48 3.68
CA GLY A 33 -8.51 -13.92 3.94
C GLY A 33 -9.99 -14.31 4.00
N ASN A 34 -10.88 -13.32 4.03
CA ASN A 34 -12.32 -13.50 3.82
C ASN A 34 -12.68 -13.00 2.43
N GLU A 35 -13.36 -13.83 1.63
CA GLU A 35 -13.82 -13.52 0.27
C GLU A 35 -14.63 -12.22 0.23
N LYS A 36 -15.52 -11.99 1.21
CA LYS A 36 -16.30 -10.76 1.30
C LYS A 36 -15.44 -9.51 1.46
N VAL A 37 -14.30 -9.63 2.16
CA VAL A 37 -13.38 -8.49 2.30
C VAL A 37 -12.72 -8.19 0.96
N ALA A 38 -12.28 -9.21 0.23
CA ALA A 38 -11.71 -9.03 -1.11
C ALA A 38 -12.73 -8.37 -2.06
N GLU A 39 -14.00 -8.82 -2.04
CA GLU A 39 -15.08 -8.20 -2.81
C GLU A 39 -15.28 -6.72 -2.48
N GLU A 40 -15.25 -6.32 -1.20
CA GLU A 40 -15.38 -4.91 -0.82
C GLU A 40 -14.16 -4.09 -1.25
N PHE A 41 -12.95 -4.66 -1.20
CA PHE A 41 -11.75 -4.01 -1.73
C PHE A 41 -11.82 -3.84 -3.26
N ALA A 42 -12.30 -4.86 -3.98
CA ALA A 42 -12.57 -4.75 -5.41
C ALA A 42 -13.61 -3.65 -5.68
N ARG A 43 -14.69 -3.61 -4.89
CA ARG A 43 -15.74 -2.58 -5.00
C ARG A 43 -15.22 -1.17 -4.81
N ILE A 44 -14.26 -0.95 -3.90
CA ILE A 44 -13.60 0.36 -3.73
C ILE A 44 -12.96 0.82 -5.06
N ILE A 45 -12.41 -0.10 -5.83
CA ILE A 45 -11.77 0.22 -7.11
C ILE A 45 -12.79 0.34 -8.23
N THR A 46 -13.69 -0.64 -8.38
CA THR A 46 -14.69 -0.64 -9.44
C THR A 46 -15.75 0.47 -9.28
N SER A 47 -15.91 1.03 -8.07
CA SER A 47 -16.73 2.24 -7.88
C SER A 47 -16.06 3.53 -8.40
N ARG A 48 -14.77 3.48 -8.72
CA ARG A 48 -13.96 4.65 -9.14
C ARG A 48 -13.53 4.58 -10.59
N ILE A 49 -13.34 3.37 -11.13
CA ILE A 49 -12.93 3.11 -12.50
C ILE A 49 -13.75 1.96 -13.08
N ASP A 50 -13.97 2.00 -14.39
CA ASP A 50 -14.67 0.95 -15.11
C ASP A 50 -13.79 -0.30 -15.24
N PHE A 51 -14.20 -1.42 -14.66
CA PHE A 51 -13.37 -2.62 -14.57
C PHE A 51 -12.98 -3.14 -15.97
N ASP A 52 -13.98 -3.37 -16.82
CA ASP A 52 -13.81 -3.98 -18.15
C ASP A 52 -12.95 -3.12 -19.09
N THR A 53 -12.90 -1.81 -18.86
CA THR A 53 -12.02 -0.90 -19.62
C THR A 53 -10.56 -0.95 -19.17
N PHE A 54 -10.31 -1.16 -17.87
CA PHE A 54 -8.98 -0.95 -17.28
C PHE A 54 -8.27 -2.22 -16.83
N PHE A 55 -8.95 -3.35 -16.67
CA PHE A 55 -8.37 -4.64 -16.28
C PHE A 55 -8.61 -5.70 -17.33
N ASP A 56 -7.61 -6.56 -17.56
CA ASP A 56 -7.75 -7.71 -18.45
C ASP A 56 -8.55 -8.85 -17.79
N ASN A 57 -8.30 -9.08 -16.50
CA ASN A 57 -8.96 -10.13 -15.73
C ASN A 57 -9.07 -9.75 -14.24
N GLN A 58 -9.89 -10.50 -13.49
CA GLN A 58 -10.10 -10.27 -12.05
C GLN A 58 -8.87 -10.63 -11.22
N ASP A 59 -8.08 -11.61 -11.65
CA ASP A 59 -6.88 -12.07 -10.96
C ASP A 59 -5.84 -10.93 -10.80
N ASP A 60 -5.72 -10.07 -11.82
CA ASP A 60 -4.83 -8.90 -11.80
C ASP A 60 -5.24 -7.88 -10.73
N LEU A 61 -6.56 -7.67 -10.52
CA LEU A 61 -7.06 -6.82 -9.44
C LEU A 61 -6.86 -7.50 -8.08
N ASP A 62 -7.16 -8.79 -7.98
CA ASP A 62 -7.03 -9.57 -6.75
C ASP A 62 -5.57 -9.64 -6.28
N GLU A 63 -4.62 -9.70 -7.20
CA GLU A 63 -3.19 -9.64 -6.88
C GLU A 63 -2.82 -8.27 -6.29
N LEU A 64 -3.29 -7.16 -6.88
CA LEU A 64 -3.10 -5.82 -6.31
C LEU A 64 -3.77 -5.68 -4.92
N ILE A 65 -4.93 -6.30 -4.71
CA ILE A 65 -5.60 -6.36 -3.41
C ILE A 65 -4.73 -7.11 -2.41
N SER A 66 -4.21 -8.29 -2.76
CA SER A 66 -3.31 -9.08 -1.91
C SER A 66 -2.08 -8.28 -1.49
N TYR A 67 -1.42 -7.62 -2.46
CA TYR A 67 -0.25 -6.79 -2.21
C TYR A 67 -0.54 -5.46 -1.51
N SER A 68 -1.80 -5.03 -1.42
CA SER A 68 -2.20 -3.88 -0.61
C SER A 68 -2.08 -4.14 0.90
N GLY A 69 -1.99 -5.42 1.31
CA GLY A 69 -1.98 -5.81 2.71
C GLY A 69 -3.23 -5.34 3.46
N GLY A 70 -4.38 -5.19 2.78
CA GLY A 70 -5.60 -4.76 3.45
C GLY A 70 -5.61 -3.29 3.88
N SER A 71 -4.75 -2.47 3.28
CA SER A 71 -4.79 -1.01 3.36
C SER A 71 -5.46 -0.44 2.11
N PRO A 72 -6.67 0.15 2.20
CA PRO A 72 -7.33 0.79 1.06
C PRO A 72 -6.48 1.90 0.43
N GLN A 73 -5.71 2.63 1.25
CA GLN A 73 -4.81 3.68 0.76
C GLN A 73 -3.69 3.09 -0.09
N GLN A 74 -3.12 1.95 0.32
CA GLN A 74 -2.10 1.25 -0.46
C GLN A 74 -2.68 0.66 -1.74
N LEU A 75 -3.88 0.08 -1.70
CA LEU A 75 -4.58 -0.42 -2.89
C LEU A 75 -4.77 0.69 -3.93
N ILE A 76 -5.26 1.85 -3.52
CA ILE A 76 -5.45 3.00 -4.43
C ILE A 76 -4.12 3.44 -5.04
N ARG A 77 -3.03 3.46 -4.26
CA ARG A 77 -1.68 3.80 -4.76
C ARG A 77 -1.18 2.78 -5.78
N LEU A 78 -1.41 1.49 -5.53
CA LEU A 78 -1.04 0.40 -6.44
C LEU A 78 -1.82 0.51 -7.75
N VAL A 79 -3.15 0.62 -7.71
CA VAL A 79 -3.99 0.77 -8.90
C VAL A 79 -3.61 2.00 -9.71
N ASN A 80 -3.39 3.16 -9.06
CA ASN A 80 -2.95 4.37 -9.77
C ASN A 80 -1.59 4.19 -10.46
N THR A 81 -0.66 3.48 -9.80
CA THR A 81 0.64 3.15 -10.39
C THR A 81 0.49 2.20 -11.58
N ALA A 82 -0.39 1.21 -11.50
CA ALA A 82 -0.69 0.28 -12.60
C ALA A 82 -1.31 1.01 -13.81
N LEU A 83 -2.29 1.88 -13.58
CA LEU A 83 -2.88 2.73 -14.63
C LEU A 83 -1.83 3.64 -15.30
N THR A 84 -0.89 4.17 -14.52
CA THR A 84 0.21 4.98 -15.07
C THR A 84 1.11 4.13 -15.98
N PHE A 85 1.35 2.87 -15.62
CA PHE A 85 2.17 1.96 -16.39
C PHE A 85 1.49 1.33 -17.59
N SER A 86 0.16 1.22 -17.58
CA SER A 86 -0.58 0.72 -18.72
C SER A 86 -0.66 1.73 -19.87
N TYR A 87 -0.34 3.01 -19.63
CA TYR A 87 -0.40 4.08 -20.62
C TYR A 87 -1.76 4.15 -21.36
N GLY A 88 -2.85 3.88 -20.64
CA GLY A 88 -4.21 3.86 -21.20
C GLY A 88 -4.62 2.54 -21.86
N GLN A 89 -3.76 1.51 -21.83
CA GLN A 89 -4.12 0.13 -22.14
C GLN A 89 -4.71 -0.56 -20.89
N THR A 90 -5.24 -1.77 -21.07
CA THR A 90 -5.67 -2.62 -19.96
C THR A 90 -4.48 -2.99 -19.07
N ILE A 91 -4.72 -3.09 -17.78
CA ILE A 91 -3.76 -3.61 -16.80
C ILE A 91 -3.72 -5.13 -16.98
N THR A 92 -2.53 -5.63 -17.29
CA THR A 92 -2.21 -7.05 -17.42
C THR A 92 -1.32 -7.49 -16.26
N SER A 93 -1.13 -8.81 -16.09
CA SER A 93 -0.26 -9.37 -15.04
C SER A 93 1.18 -8.83 -15.09
N ASP A 94 1.72 -8.57 -16.29
CA ASP A 94 3.04 -7.94 -16.45
C ASP A 94 3.09 -6.52 -15.87
N ILE A 95 1.99 -5.75 -16.02
CA ILE A 95 1.86 -4.40 -15.47
C ILE A 95 1.69 -4.45 -13.96
N VAL A 96 0.91 -5.42 -13.46
CA VAL A 96 0.74 -5.70 -12.03
C VAL A 96 2.09 -6.01 -11.39
N GLU A 97 2.88 -6.93 -11.96
CA GLU A 97 4.20 -7.25 -11.44
C GLU A 97 5.15 -6.03 -11.45
N LYS A 98 5.19 -5.26 -12.55
CA LYS A 98 5.98 -4.02 -12.62
C LYS A 98 5.55 -3.03 -11.54
N THR A 99 4.25 -2.93 -11.28
CA THR A 99 3.67 -2.06 -10.26
C THR A 99 4.10 -2.46 -8.86
N ILE A 100 3.98 -3.74 -8.54
CA ILE A 100 4.40 -4.32 -7.25
C ILE A 100 5.89 -4.09 -7.04
N ASN A 101 6.72 -4.47 -8.03
CA ASN A 101 8.17 -4.34 -7.95
C ASN A 101 8.60 -2.88 -7.78
N LYS A 102 8.05 -1.94 -8.56
CA LYS A 102 8.39 -0.50 -8.42
C LYS A 102 7.95 0.08 -7.08
N THR A 103 6.74 -0.27 -6.63
CA THR A 103 6.21 0.27 -5.37
C THR A 103 6.99 -0.28 -4.18
N GLY A 104 7.25 -1.59 -4.16
CA GLY A 104 8.08 -2.22 -3.15
C GLY A 104 9.52 -1.71 -3.16
N ARG A 105 10.11 -1.50 -4.35
CA ARG A 105 11.46 -0.94 -4.47
C ARG A 105 11.55 0.47 -3.89
N ARG A 106 10.59 1.34 -4.22
CA ARG A 106 10.51 2.70 -3.67
C ARG A 106 10.37 2.68 -2.15
N MET A 107 9.55 1.79 -1.61
CA MET A 107 9.41 1.63 -0.17
C MET A 107 10.74 1.17 0.46
N TYR A 108 11.40 0.17 -0.12
CA TYR A 108 12.70 -0.32 0.33
C TYR A 108 13.78 0.77 0.33
N GLU A 109 13.83 1.59 -0.72
CA GLU A 109 14.81 2.69 -0.84
C GLU A 109 14.64 3.80 0.21
N THR A 110 13.49 3.87 0.90
CA THR A 110 13.26 4.81 2.00
C THR A 110 13.69 4.27 3.37
N LEU A 111 14.08 3.00 3.45
CA LEU A 111 14.48 2.38 4.70
C LEU A 111 15.89 2.79 5.10
N THR A 112 16.08 3.13 6.38
CA THR A 112 17.38 3.35 6.99
C THR A 112 17.99 2.03 7.44
N SER A 113 19.26 2.02 7.85
CA SER A 113 19.89 0.83 8.44
C SER A 113 19.14 0.34 9.69
N GLU A 114 18.68 1.27 10.54
CA GLU A 114 17.89 0.95 11.74
C GLU A 114 16.55 0.29 11.38
N HIS A 115 15.85 0.82 10.37
CA HIS A 115 14.62 0.21 9.85
C HIS A 115 14.85 -1.23 9.37
N ILE A 116 15.95 -1.47 8.66
CA ILE A 116 16.30 -2.80 8.15
C ILE A 116 16.59 -3.77 9.30
N GLU A 117 17.28 -3.32 10.35
CA GLU A 117 17.55 -4.13 11.55
C GLU A 117 16.26 -4.54 12.26
N VAL A 118 15.34 -3.59 12.46
CA VAL A 118 14.02 -3.86 13.06
C VAL A 118 13.24 -4.87 12.20
N ILE A 119 13.21 -4.67 10.87
CA ILE A 119 12.52 -5.60 9.96
C ILE A 119 13.09 -7.01 10.06
N LYS A 120 14.42 -7.15 10.05
CA LYS A 120 15.11 -8.45 10.14
C LYS A 120 14.95 -9.14 11.49
N ALA A 121 14.85 -8.37 12.58
CA ALA A 121 14.59 -8.91 13.91
C ALA A 121 13.21 -9.57 14.02
N GLY A 122 12.24 -9.18 13.18
CA GLY A 122 10.90 -9.78 13.11
C GLY A 122 10.02 -9.52 14.34
N HIS A 123 10.52 -8.77 15.33
CA HIS A 123 9.83 -8.45 16.56
C HIS A 123 9.40 -6.99 16.57
N TYR A 124 8.21 -6.73 16.01
CA TYR A 124 7.69 -5.37 15.87
C TYR A 124 6.89 -4.89 17.08
N GLU A 125 6.88 -5.58 18.23
CA GLU A 125 5.96 -5.24 19.32
C GLU A 125 6.34 -3.96 20.09
N ASN A 126 7.61 -3.58 20.02
CA ASN A 126 8.09 -2.37 20.66
C ASN A 126 7.50 -1.12 19.98
N ALA A 127 7.24 -0.08 20.77
CA ALA A 127 6.79 1.23 20.30
C ALA A 127 7.97 2.22 20.28
N ASP A 128 9.13 1.75 19.82
CA ASP A 128 10.29 2.57 19.56
C ASP A 128 10.11 3.39 18.28
N GLU A 129 10.84 4.51 18.19
CA GLU A 129 10.76 5.46 17.09
C GLU A 129 10.92 4.81 15.70
N PRO A 130 11.88 3.87 15.47
CA PRO A 130 11.99 3.19 14.19
C PRO A 130 10.77 2.33 13.83
N THR A 131 10.13 1.67 14.81
CA THR A 131 8.93 0.87 14.55
C THR A 131 7.71 1.76 14.27
N LEU A 132 7.60 2.90 14.94
CA LEU A 132 6.56 3.88 14.68
C LEU A 132 6.70 4.49 13.27
N ASP A 133 7.93 4.80 12.85
CA ASP A 133 8.21 5.27 11.50
C ASP A 133 7.88 4.19 10.45
N LEU A 134 8.25 2.94 10.69
CA LEU A 134 7.89 1.82 9.80
C LEU A 134 6.37 1.62 9.67
N LEU A 135 5.62 1.84 10.75
CA LEU A 135 4.15 1.82 10.72
C LEU A 135 3.59 3.02 9.94
N PHE A 136 4.17 4.21 10.12
CA PHE A 136 3.77 5.42 9.41
C PHE A 136 3.95 5.29 7.89
N TRP A 137 5.08 4.73 7.45
CA TRP A 137 5.38 4.49 6.04
C TRP A 137 4.69 3.24 5.46
N LEU A 138 3.88 2.53 6.25
CA LEU A 138 3.26 1.25 5.92
C LEU A 138 4.28 0.15 5.58
N ALA A 139 5.55 0.29 5.94
CA ALA A 139 6.54 -0.78 5.76
C ALA A 139 6.24 -1.97 6.68
N ILE A 140 5.69 -1.70 7.87
CA ILE A 140 5.07 -2.69 8.75
C ILE A 140 3.57 -2.44 8.80
N LEU A 141 2.82 -3.52 8.84
CA LEU A 141 1.38 -3.54 8.81
C LEU A 141 0.79 -4.00 10.15
N LYS A 142 -0.11 -3.22 10.79
CA LYS A 142 -0.75 -3.55 12.07
C LYS A 142 -2.22 -4.03 11.91
N TYR A 143 -2.52 -5.24 12.36
CA TYR A 143 -3.85 -5.84 12.42
C TYR A 143 -4.21 -6.24 13.86
N ASN A 144 -5.17 -5.56 14.49
CA ASN A 144 -5.68 -5.93 15.82
C ASN A 144 -4.59 -6.21 16.88
N GLY A 145 -3.47 -5.48 16.83
CA GLY A 145 -2.34 -5.65 17.75
C GLY A 145 -1.18 -6.46 17.17
N HIS A 146 -1.42 -7.33 16.20
CA HIS A 146 -0.37 -8.04 15.48
C HIS A 146 0.25 -7.15 14.41
N ARG A 147 1.56 -7.30 14.19
CA ARG A 147 2.31 -6.52 13.21
C ARG A 147 3.02 -7.49 12.26
N GLU A 148 2.97 -7.22 10.97
CA GLU A 148 3.55 -8.07 9.91
C GLU A 148 4.26 -7.21 8.87
N LEU A 149 5.26 -7.76 8.17
CA LEU A 149 5.93 -7.06 7.08
C LEU A 149 4.97 -6.82 5.91
N ASN A 150 5.03 -5.63 5.31
CA ASN A 150 4.25 -5.33 4.11
C ASN A 150 4.55 -6.34 2.98
N PRO A 151 3.53 -6.93 2.33
CA PRO A 151 3.72 -7.83 1.19
C PRO A 151 4.64 -7.28 0.09
N LEU A 152 4.62 -5.97 -0.15
CA LEU A 152 5.47 -5.30 -1.13
C LEU A 152 6.97 -5.40 -0.82
N LEU A 153 7.33 -5.56 0.46
CA LEU A 153 8.72 -5.63 0.90
C LEU A 153 9.25 -7.07 0.94
N ARG A 154 8.38 -8.09 0.96
CA ARG A 154 8.79 -9.50 1.13
C ARG A 154 9.89 -9.92 0.16
N ARG A 155 9.80 -9.55 -1.12
CA ARG A 155 10.80 -9.87 -2.15
C ARG A 155 12.19 -9.29 -1.85
N PHE A 156 12.31 -8.21 -1.10
CA PHE A 156 13.58 -7.55 -0.78
C PHE A 156 14.23 -8.07 0.51
N PHE A 157 13.48 -8.83 1.32
CA PHE A 157 13.96 -9.42 2.58
C PHE A 157 14.03 -10.95 2.54
N ASN A 158 13.35 -11.60 1.59
CA ASN A 158 13.35 -13.06 1.42
C ASN A 158 14.57 -13.63 0.70
N ASP A 159 15.50 -12.80 0.20
CA ASP A 159 16.80 -13.23 -0.36
C ASP A 159 17.78 -13.80 0.70
N GLY A 160 17.32 -14.06 1.93
CA GLY A 160 18.08 -14.67 3.03
C GLY A 160 17.53 -16.01 3.55
N THR A 161 16.45 -16.54 2.97
CA THR A 161 15.95 -17.90 3.26
C THR A 161 16.04 -18.75 2.01
N SER A 162 17.28 -19.05 1.60
CA SER A 162 17.54 -20.28 0.89
C SER A 162 17.15 -21.44 1.80
N ALA A 163 16.25 -22.29 1.31
CA ALA A 163 16.10 -23.63 1.79
C ALA A 163 17.46 -24.34 1.70
N ASP A 164 18.01 -24.70 2.86
CA ASP A 164 18.92 -25.82 3.09
C ASP A 164 18.67 -26.35 4.50
#